data_AF-A0A661ZK49-F1
#
_entry.id   AF-A0A661ZK49-F1
#
_cell.length_a   1.000
_cell.length_b   1.000
_cell.length_c   1.000
_cell.angle_alpha   90.00
_cell.angle_beta   90.00
_cell.angle_gamma   90.00
#
_symmetry.space_group_name_H-M   'P 1'
#
loop_
_entity.id
_entity.type
_entity.pdbx_description
1 polymer ?
#
loop_
_entity_poly.entity_id
_entity_poly.type
_entity_poly.pdbx_seq_one_letter_code
_entity_poly.pdbx_strand_id
1 'polypeptide(L)'
;MKPLSKITLLIISFIIFSFTVKQSFAQQTEDEQRAHWIFNISYGVTWENEDNITTYTIGVFSSETLFDELQKSAKTETIKGKPVEIIRYLNYADIQANQIVYVSQNENAYLGFVYKKFKGKNVLIMSDRSKQPEYSIINFKKIDPKDPKPFDINSKLAELNHIILSKQLIRVGGNRQDIRIMYAATNKKFKDEQKKLDEKRS
;
A
#
# COMPACT_ATOMS: atom_id res chain seq x y z
N MET A 1 -58.29 -28.89 -16.41
CA MET A 1 -57.12 -27.98 -16.37
C MET A 1 -57.28 -26.97 -17.50
N LYS A 2 -57.42 -25.67 -17.20
CA LYS A 2 -57.63 -24.64 -18.24
C LYS A 2 -56.29 -24.32 -18.94
N PRO A 3 -56.24 -24.16 -20.27
CA PRO A 3 -55.00 -23.85 -20.97
C PRO A 3 -54.53 -22.44 -20.61
N LEU A 4 -53.25 -22.29 -20.24
CA LEU A 4 -52.65 -20.99 -19.97
C LEU A 4 -52.66 -20.14 -21.26
N SER A 5 -53.03 -18.85 -21.13
CA SER A 5 -53.06 -17.94 -22.27
C SER A 5 -51.64 -17.62 -22.77
N LYS A 6 -51.46 -17.43 -24.08
CA LYS A 6 -50.16 -17.10 -24.70
C LYS A 6 -49.52 -15.84 -24.10
N ILE A 7 -50.33 -14.91 -23.58
CA ILE A 7 -49.89 -13.67 -22.90
C ILE A 7 -49.29 -13.98 -21.53
N THR A 8 -49.88 -14.92 -20.79
CA THR A 8 -49.35 -15.37 -19.50
C THR A 8 -48.01 -16.09 -19.69
N LEU A 9 -47.84 -16.82 -20.79
CA LEU A 9 -46.57 -17.47 -21.14
C LEU A 9 -45.46 -16.45 -21.48
N LEU A 10 -45.80 -15.36 -22.19
CA LEU A 10 -44.87 -14.27 -22.51
C LEU A 10 -44.42 -13.48 -21.28
N ILE A 11 -45.33 -13.22 -20.33
CA ILE A 11 -44.98 -12.55 -19.05
C ILE A 11 -44.05 -13.42 -18.20
N ILE A 12 -44.29 -14.73 -18.15
CA ILE A 12 -43.41 -15.67 -17.43
C ILE A 12 -42.04 -15.74 -18.10
N SER A 13 -41.96 -15.73 -19.44
CA SER A 13 -40.70 -15.68 -20.18
C SER A 13 -39.89 -14.41 -19.91
N PHE A 14 -40.55 -13.25 -19.73
CA PHE A 14 -39.88 -11.97 -19.49
C PHE A 14 -39.33 -11.86 -18.05
N ILE A 15 -40.03 -12.44 -17.08
CA ILE A 15 -39.59 -12.49 -15.67
C ILE A 15 -38.39 -13.44 -15.51
N ILE A 16 -38.34 -14.56 -16.24
CA ILE A 16 -37.21 -15.50 -16.20
C ILE A 16 -35.96 -14.89 -16.86
N PHE A 17 -36.12 -14.09 -17.92
CA PHE A 17 -34.98 -13.44 -18.59
C PHE A 17 -34.31 -12.37 -17.72
N SER A 18 -35.09 -11.69 -16.86
CA SER A 18 -34.60 -10.62 -15.97
C SER A 18 -33.70 -11.12 -14.84
N PHE A 19 -33.66 -12.42 -14.56
CA PHE A 19 -32.85 -13.03 -13.48
C PHE A 19 -31.48 -13.56 -13.93
N THR A 20 -31.06 -13.32 -15.18
CA THR A 20 -29.79 -13.85 -15.72
C THR A 20 -28.67 -12.83 -15.86
N VAL A 21 -28.81 -11.63 -15.29
CA VAL A 21 -27.66 -10.73 -15.12
C VAL A 21 -26.83 -11.21 -13.92
N LYS A 22 -26.03 -12.25 -14.14
CA LYS A 22 -24.88 -12.52 -13.27
C LYS A 22 -23.88 -11.40 -13.50
N GLN A 23 -23.95 -10.38 -12.66
CA GLN A 23 -22.87 -9.41 -12.51
C GLN A 23 -21.63 -10.20 -12.08
N SER A 24 -20.76 -10.53 -13.04
CA SER A 24 -19.44 -11.07 -12.74
C SER A 24 -18.65 -9.95 -12.11
N PHE A 25 -18.65 -9.87 -10.79
CA PHE A 25 -17.58 -9.21 -10.07
C PHE A 25 -16.32 -9.97 -10.46
N ALA A 26 -15.48 -9.37 -11.32
CA ALA A 26 -14.15 -9.90 -11.56
C ALA A 26 -13.48 -10.06 -10.19
N GLN A 27 -13.06 -11.27 -9.85
CA GLN A 27 -12.36 -11.53 -8.61
C GLN A 27 -11.07 -10.69 -8.65
N GLN A 28 -11.01 -9.65 -7.82
CA GLN A 28 -9.85 -8.77 -7.74
C GLN A 28 -8.60 -9.62 -7.45
N THR A 29 -7.58 -9.52 -8.31
CA THR A 29 -6.36 -10.32 -8.11
C THR A 29 -5.60 -9.83 -6.87
N GLU A 30 -4.74 -10.68 -6.29
CA GLU A 30 -3.92 -10.28 -5.14
C GLU A 30 -3.01 -9.08 -5.51
N ASP A 31 -2.49 -9.06 -6.73
CA ASP A 31 -1.62 -7.98 -7.22
C ASP A 31 -2.38 -6.68 -7.48
N GLU A 32 -3.63 -6.74 -7.95
CA GLU A 32 -4.49 -5.56 -8.08
C GLU A 32 -4.80 -4.94 -6.72
N GLN A 33 -5.07 -5.76 -5.70
CA GLN A 33 -5.25 -5.28 -4.32
C GLN A 33 -3.97 -4.64 -3.77
N ARG A 34 -2.80 -5.24 -4.07
CA ARG A 34 -1.51 -4.71 -3.63
C ARG A 34 -1.14 -3.41 -4.32
N ALA A 35 -1.40 -3.27 -5.62
CA ALA A 35 -1.20 -2.02 -6.33
C ALA A 35 -1.98 -0.89 -5.63
N HIS A 36 -3.27 -1.12 -5.34
CA HIS A 36 -4.09 -0.17 -4.59
C HIS A 36 -3.53 0.14 -3.19
N TRP A 37 -3.07 -0.89 -2.46
CA TRP A 37 -2.44 -0.68 -1.15
C TRP A 37 -1.13 0.10 -1.23
N ILE A 38 -0.30 -0.10 -2.25
CA ILE A 38 0.96 0.65 -2.44
C ILE A 38 0.64 2.15 -2.60
N PHE A 39 -0.35 2.51 -3.42
CA PHE A 39 -0.82 3.88 -3.55
C PHE A 39 -1.36 4.42 -2.21
N ASN A 40 -2.27 3.72 -1.55
CA ASN A 40 -2.82 4.16 -0.26
C ASN A 40 -1.76 4.35 0.83
N ILE A 41 -0.77 3.45 0.89
CA ILE A 41 0.36 3.54 1.80
C ILE A 41 1.19 4.79 1.49
N SER A 42 1.47 5.06 0.22
CA SER A 42 2.29 6.21 -0.19
C SER A 42 1.70 7.55 0.27
N TYR A 43 0.38 7.68 0.35
CA TYR A 43 -0.27 8.87 0.93
C TYR A 43 0.03 9.08 2.41
N GLY A 44 0.25 7.99 3.15
CA GLY A 44 0.61 8.01 4.57
C GLY A 44 2.10 8.08 4.86
N VAL A 45 2.95 8.22 3.83
CA VAL A 45 4.40 8.28 3.92
C VAL A 45 4.84 9.70 3.60
N THR A 46 5.81 10.24 4.33
CA THR A 46 6.46 11.52 4.02
C THR A 46 7.95 11.28 3.80
N TRP A 47 8.41 11.71 2.62
CA TRP A 47 9.82 11.70 2.21
C TRP A 47 10.52 13.01 2.60
N GLU A 48 11.85 12.99 2.62
CA GLU A 48 12.64 14.22 2.78
C GLU A 48 12.55 15.06 1.51
N ASN A 49 12.52 16.39 1.66
CA ASN A 49 12.40 17.32 0.54
C ASN A 49 11.21 17.02 -0.39
N GLU A 50 10.10 16.53 0.18
CA GLU A 50 8.90 16.10 -0.56
C GLU A 50 8.32 17.21 -1.46
N ASP A 51 8.50 18.46 -1.07
CA ASP A 51 8.10 19.64 -1.87
C ASP A 51 8.81 19.68 -3.22
N ASN A 52 10.05 19.21 -3.30
CA ASN A 52 10.85 19.17 -4.53
C ASN A 52 10.52 17.99 -5.44
N ILE A 53 9.76 17.00 -4.96
CA ILE A 53 9.35 15.87 -5.80
C ILE A 53 8.37 16.39 -6.84
N THR A 54 8.61 16.16 -8.13
CA THR A 54 7.66 16.52 -9.20
C THR A 54 6.94 15.29 -9.75
N THR A 55 7.51 14.11 -9.57
CA THR A 55 6.97 12.80 -9.96
C THR A 55 7.46 11.76 -8.96
N TYR A 56 6.55 10.93 -8.47
CA TYR A 56 6.92 9.80 -7.62
C TYR A 56 7.32 8.62 -8.51
N THR A 57 8.36 7.91 -8.13
CA THR A 57 8.79 6.72 -8.86
C THR A 57 8.62 5.46 -8.01
N ILE A 58 8.10 4.40 -8.64
CA ILE A 58 7.90 3.08 -8.02
C ILE A 58 8.68 2.05 -8.83
N GLY A 59 9.74 1.52 -8.25
CA GLY A 59 10.53 0.41 -8.79
C GLY A 59 9.93 -0.93 -8.38
N VAL A 60 9.55 -1.78 -9.33
CA VAL A 60 9.03 -3.14 -9.10
C VAL A 60 10.08 -4.15 -9.51
N PHE A 61 10.54 -4.99 -8.58
CA PHE A 61 11.50 -6.04 -8.91
C PHE A 61 10.80 -7.32 -9.36
N SER A 62 11.02 -7.67 -10.63
CA SER A 62 10.65 -8.91 -11.33
C SER A 62 9.16 -9.10 -11.65
N SER A 63 8.23 -8.77 -10.73
CA SER A 63 6.79 -9.02 -10.93
C SER A 63 6.20 -8.21 -12.11
N GLU A 64 5.80 -8.92 -13.17
CA GLU A 64 5.11 -8.36 -14.35
C GLU A 64 3.65 -8.00 -14.03
N THR A 65 2.93 -8.90 -13.36
CA THR A 65 1.53 -8.70 -13.01
C THR A 65 1.32 -7.48 -12.12
N LEU A 66 2.12 -7.32 -11.06
CA LEU A 66 2.03 -6.13 -10.21
C LEU A 66 2.46 -4.86 -10.94
N PHE A 67 3.48 -4.95 -11.82
CA PHE A 67 3.89 -3.82 -12.65
C PHE A 67 2.74 -3.34 -13.54
N ASP A 68 2.01 -4.26 -14.18
CA ASP A 68 0.88 -3.94 -15.04
C ASP A 68 -0.27 -3.31 -14.25
N GLU A 69 -0.58 -3.82 -13.06
CA GLU A 69 -1.63 -3.24 -12.19
C GLU A 69 -1.22 -1.85 -11.68
N LEU A 70 0.03 -1.64 -11.28
CA LEU A 70 0.54 -0.32 -10.91
C LEU A 70 0.52 0.66 -12.09
N GLN A 71 0.85 0.21 -13.30
CA GLN A 71 0.76 1.02 -14.52
C GLN A 71 -0.69 1.41 -14.84
N LYS A 72 -1.65 0.52 -14.59
CA LYS A 72 -3.08 0.85 -14.73
C LYS A 72 -3.49 1.92 -13.71
N SER A 73 -3.17 1.74 -12.43
CA SER A 73 -3.47 2.73 -11.38
C SER A 73 -2.82 4.08 -11.66
N ALA A 74 -1.56 4.12 -12.09
CA ALA A 74 -0.81 5.35 -12.37
C ALA A 74 -1.42 6.22 -13.50
N LYS A 75 -2.33 5.67 -14.34
CA LYS A 75 -3.04 6.46 -15.36
C LYS A 75 -4.09 7.39 -14.78
N THR A 76 -4.64 7.07 -13.60
CA THR A 76 -5.76 7.79 -12.99
C THR A 76 -5.48 8.26 -11.58
N GLU A 77 -4.60 7.58 -10.86
CA GLU A 77 -4.21 7.89 -9.49
C GLU A 77 -2.92 8.71 -9.46
N THR A 78 -2.81 9.56 -8.44
CA THR A 78 -1.61 10.35 -8.16
C THR A 78 -1.13 10.03 -6.76
N ILE A 79 0.09 10.43 -6.41
CA ILE A 79 0.54 10.43 -5.01
C ILE A 79 0.63 11.89 -4.60
N LYS A 80 -0.22 12.28 -3.65
CA LYS A 80 -0.29 13.67 -3.14
C LYS A 80 -0.39 14.72 -4.27
N GLY A 81 -1.18 14.42 -5.30
CA GLY A 81 -1.42 15.29 -6.45
C GLY A 81 -0.31 15.31 -7.51
N LYS A 82 0.73 14.48 -7.35
CA LYS A 82 1.86 14.39 -8.30
C LYS A 82 1.77 13.08 -9.09
N PRO A 83 2.14 13.09 -10.39
CA PRO A 83 2.12 11.89 -11.22
C PRO A 83 3.07 10.81 -10.68
N VAL A 84 2.84 9.57 -11.11
CA VAL A 84 3.61 8.41 -10.69
C VAL A 84 4.18 7.69 -11.91
N GLU A 85 5.47 7.41 -11.88
CA GLU A 85 6.17 6.60 -12.88
C GLU A 85 6.49 5.21 -12.30
N ILE A 86 6.15 4.16 -13.04
CA ILE A 86 6.40 2.77 -12.64
C ILE A 86 7.54 2.20 -13.49
N ILE A 87 8.55 1.65 -12.85
CA ILE A 87 9.72 1.05 -13.50
C ILE A 87 9.82 -0.42 -13.09
N ARG A 88 9.85 -1.34 -14.07
CA ARG A 88 10.11 -2.75 -13.80
C ARG A 88 11.59 -3.05 -13.94
N TYR A 89 12.17 -3.67 -12.92
CA TYR A 89 13.54 -4.17 -12.94
C TYR A 89 13.55 -5.69 -13.05
N LEU A 90 14.44 -6.24 -13.85
CA LEU A 90 14.65 -7.69 -13.98
C LEU A 90 15.93 -8.17 -13.29
N ASN A 91 16.82 -7.23 -12.92
CA ASN A 91 18.07 -7.52 -12.24
C ASN A 91 18.23 -6.57 -11.05
N TYR A 92 18.62 -7.11 -9.89
CA TYR A 92 18.82 -6.33 -8.67
C TYR A 92 19.91 -5.24 -8.84
N ALA A 93 20.89 -5.48 -9.72
CA ALA A 93 21.97 -4.55 -9.99
C ALA A 93 21.46 -3.22 -10.59
N ASP A 94 20.36 -3.27 -11.34
CA ASP A 94 19.83 -2.13 -12.10
C ASP A 94 18.83 -1.28 -11.30
N ILE A 95 18.32 -1.79 -10.18
CA ILE A 95 17.34 -1.09 -9.34
C ILE A 95 17.91 0.25 -8.89
N GLN A 96 17.18 1.35 -9.09
CA GLN A 96 17.58 2.69 -8.71
C GLN A 96 16.94 3.10 -7.38
N ALA A 97 17.38 4.23 -6.83
CA ALA A 97 16.81 4.79 -5.60
C ALA A 97 15.47 5.50 -5.91
N ASN A 98 14.45 4.73 -6.28
CA ASN A 98 13.09 5.21 -6.46
C ASN A 98 12.47 5.59 -5.10
N GLN A 99 11.43 6.43 -5.07
CA GLN A 99 10.73 6.75 -3.81
C GLN A 99 10.16 5.50 -3.14
N ILE A 100 9.71 4.54 -3.96
CA ILE A 100 9.26 3.22 -3.52
C ILE A 100 10.04 2.16 -4.30
N VAL A 101 10.58 1.17 -3.60
CA VAL A 101 11.13 -0.05 -4.20
C VAL A 101 10.38 -1.25 -3.63
N TYR A 102 9.68 -1.97 -4.49
CA TYR A 102 8.95 -3.18 -4.16
C TYR A 102 9.71 -4.42 -4.59
N VAL A 103 9.96 -5.33 -3.65
CA VAL A 103 10.59 -6.63 -3.90
C VAL A 103 9.51 -7.72 -3.87
N SER A 104 9.29 -8.37 -5.01
CA SER A 104 8.32 -9.45 -5.14
C SER A 104 8.74 -10.70 -4.36
N GLN A 105 7.77 -11.57 -4.04
CA GLN A 105 8.02 -12.74 -3.18
C GLN A 105 9.14 -13.65 -3.71
N ASN A 106 9.20 -13.85 -5.02
CA ASN A 106 10.20 -14.70 -5.66
C ASN A 106 11.62 -14.11 -5.56
N GLU A 107 11.73 -12.80 -5.32
CA GLU A 107 13.00 -12.08 -5.25
C GLU A 107 13.43 -11.77 -3.81
N ASN A 108 12.76 -12.33 -2.80
CA ASN A 108 13.12 -12.10 -1.40
C ASN A 108 14.56 -12.49 -1.06
N ALA A 109 15.17 -13.42 -1.80
CA ALA A 109 16.59 -13.75 -1.66
C ALA A 109 17.52 -12.54 -1.89
N TYR A 110 17.07 -11.55 -2.68
CA TYR A 110 17.80 -10.32 -2.95
C TYR A 110 17.46 -9.17 -2.00
N LEU A 111 16.45 -9.30 -1.14
CA LEU A 111 15.94 -8.21 -0.30
C LEU A 111 17.02 -7.59 0.59
N GLY A 112 17.92 -8.41 1.15
CA GLY A 112 19.05 -7.92 1.94
C GLY A 112 20.06 -7.09 1.12
N PHE A 113 20.24 -7.40 -0.16
CA PHE A 113 21.10 -6.61 -1.07
C PHE A 113 20.42 -5.30 -1.45
N VAL A 114 19.11 -5.32 -1.73
CA VAL A 114 18.29 -4.11 -1.96
C VAL A 114 18.36 -3.17 -0.75
N TYR A 115 18.17 -3.71 0.46
CA TYR A 115 18.32 -2.95 1.70
C TYR A 115 19.70 -2.29 1.81
N LYS A 116 20.78 -3.06 1.63
CA LYS A 116 22.15 -2.51 1.70
C LYS A 116 22.38 -1.39 0.68
N LYS A 117 21.80 -1.48 -0.50
CA LYS A 117 21.93 -0.46 -1.57
C LYS A 117 21.24 0.86 -1.23
N PHE A 118 20.13 0.81 -0.48
CA PHE A 118 19.25 1.96 -0.25
C PHE A 118 19.10 2.40 1.21
N LYS A 119 19.81 1.75 2.14
CA LYS A 119 19.86 2.18 3.54
C LYS A 119 20.26 3.65 3.65
N GLY A 120 19.43 4.44 4.33
CA GLY A 120 19.65 5.88 4.53
C GLY A 120 19.36 6.76 3.31
N LYS A 121 18.83 6.21 2.20
CA LYS A 121 18.62 6.97 0.95
C LYS A 121 17.20 7.46 0.73
N ASN A 122 16.38 7.57 1.77
CA ASN A 122 15.00 8.02 1.66
C ASN A 122 14.14 7.18 0.69
N VAL A 123 14.38 5.86 0.66
CA VAL A 123 13.64 4.89 -0.14
C VAL A 123 12.69 4.07 0.74
N LEU A 124 11.43 4.01 0.36
CA LEU A 124 10.44 3.14 1.00
C LEU A 124 10.55 1.73 0.42
N ILE A 125 11.28 0.87 1.12
CA ILE A 125 11.45 -0.53 0.72
C ILE A 125 10.23 -1.33 1.19
N MET A 126 9.49 -1.88 0.22
CA MET A 126 8.38 -2.79 0.44
C MET A 126 8.75 -4.21 -0.02
N SER A 127 8.25 -5.23 0.66
CA SER A 127 8.44 -6.63 0.27
C SER A 127 7.13 -7.42 0.33
N ASP A 128 7.09 -8.55 -0.36
CA ASP A 128 5.98 -9.49 -0.33
C ASP A 128 6.32 -10.79 0.40
N ARG A 129 5.58 -11.07 1.48
CA ARG A 129 5.65 -12.33 2.23
C ARG A 129 7.09 -12.70 2.60
N SER A 130 7.90 -11.68 2.86
CA SER A 130 9.29 -11.86 3.23
C SER A 130 9.38 -12.48 4.62
N LYS A 131 10.33 -13.40 4.78
CA LYS A 131 10.71 -13.95 6.10
C LYS A 131 11.83 -13.13 6.76
N GLN A 132 12.24 -12.02 6.13
CA GLN A 132 13.34 -11.15 6.56
C GLN A 132 12.82 -9.72 6.81
N PRO A 133 11.98 -9.51 7.85
CA PRO A 133 11.34 -8.21 8.12
C PRO A 133 12.33 -7.09 8.48
N GLU A 134 13.59 -7.42 8.74
CA GLU A 134 14.68 -6.48 9.00
C GLU A 134 15.24 -5.78 7.74
N TYR A 135 14.75 -6.12 6.54
CA TYR A 135 15.24 -5.56 5.28
C TYR A 135 14.20 -4.77 4.48
N SER A 136 12.96 -4.67 4.96
CA SER A 136 11.90 -3.85 4.36
C SER A 136 11.16 -3.06 5.43
N ILE A 137 10.79 -1.82 5.11
CA ILE A 137 9.97 -0.98 5.98
C ILE A 137 8.55 -1.53 6.05
N ILE A 138 8.02 -2.01 4.93
CA ILE A 138 6.70 -2.64 4.84
C ILE A 138 6.86 -4.04 4.27
N ASN A 139 6.28 -5.02 4.94
CA ASN A 139 6.24 -6.40 4.46
C ASN A 139 4.77 -6.81 4.31
N PHE A 140 4.31 -6.97 3.08
CA PHE A 140 2.96 -7.43 2.79
C PHE A 140 2.78 -8.87 3.25
N LYS A 141 1.64 -9.14 3.89
CA LYS A 141 1.24 -10.49 4.23
C LYS A 141 0.43 -11.09 3.08
N LYS A 142 0.22 -12.40 3.17
CA LYS A 142 -0.81 -13.05 2.36
C LYS A 142 -2.16 -12.40 2.68
N ILE A 143 -2.93 -12.06 1.65
CA ILE A 143 -4.29 -11.57 1.83
C ILE A 143 -5.14 -12.71 2.42
N ASP A 144 -5.60 -12.53 3.66
CA ASP A 144 -6.43 -13.47 4.39
C ASP A 144 -7.64 -12.73 4.97
N PRO A 145 -8.88 -13.10 4.60
CA PRO A 145 -10.09 -12.51 5.19
C PRO A 145 -10.17 -12.61 6.72
N LYS A 146 -9.41 -13.52 7.33
CA LYS A 146 -9.35 -13.73 8.78
C LYS A 146 -8.26 -12.92 9.48
N ASP A 147 -7.23 -12.46 8.74
CA ASP A 147 -6.21 -11.55 9.28
C ASP A 147 -6.48 -10.14 8.73
N PRO A 148 -7.07 -9.24 9.53
CA PRO A 148 -7.36 -7.88 9.08
C PRO A 148 -6.10 -7.03 8.90
N LYS A 149 -4.90 -7.56 9.20
CA LYS A 149 -3.63 -6.84 9.08
C LYS A 149 -2.94 -7.17 7.74
N PRO A 150 -3.03 -6.30 6.72
CA PRO A 150 -2.52 -6.57 5.38
C PRO A 150 -1.00 -6.57 5.25
N PHE A 151 -0.28 -5.92 6.18
CA PHE A 151 1.17 -5.79 6.16
C PHE A 151 1.73 -5.53 7.55
N ASP A 152 3.02 -5.82 7.74
CA ASP A 152 3.78 -5.42 8.93
C ASP A 152 4.67 -4.20 8.61
N ILE A 153 4.86 -3.32 9.60
CA ILE A 153 5.74 -2.15 9.53
C ILE A 153 6.97 -2.37 10.43
N ASN A 154 8.14 -2.01 9.89
CA ASN A 154 9.37 -1.82 10.64
C ASN A 154 9.66 -0.31 10.81
N SER A 155 9.11 0.26 11.88
CA SER A 155 9.19 1.70 12.19
C SER A 155 10.64 2.19 12.34
N LYS A 156 11.52 1.36 12.92
CA LYS A 156 12.94 1.64 13.08
C LYS A 156 13.64 1.77 11.72
N LEU A 157 13.30 0.94 10.74
CA LEU A 157 13.85 1.08 9.40
C LEU A 157 13.31 2.31 8.68
N ALA A 158 12.05 2.69 8.92
CA ALA A 158 11.49 3.93 8.37
C ALA A 158 12.32 5.13 8.86
N GLU A 159 12.56 5.22 10.17
CA GLU A 159 13.39 6.26 10.77
C GLU A 159 14.83 6.26 10.22
N LEU A 160 15.47 5.09 10.12
CA LEU A 160 16.82 4.95 9.55
C LEU A 160 16.91 5.33 8.07
N ASN A 161 15.80 5.29 7.34
CA ASN A 161 15.70 5.75 5.97
C ASN A 161 15.10 7.16 5.87
N HIS A 162 15.00 7.91 6.96
CA HIS A 162 14.43 9.26 6.97
C HIS A 162 12.99 9.34 6.46
N ILE A 163 12.23 8.25 6.60
CA ILE A 163 10.83 8.16 6.22
C ILE A 163 9.95 8.36 7.45
N ILE A 164 9.00 9.30 7.35
CA ILE A 164 8.00 9.51 8.37
C ILE A 164 6.73 8.78 7.97
N LEU A 165 6.20 7.95 8.86
CA LEU A 165 4.95 7.22 8.67
C LEU A 165 3.81 7.89 9.45
N SER A 166 2.64 8.01 8.82
CA SER A 166 1.46 8.54 9.47
C SER A 166 0.98 7.64 10.61
N LYS A 167 0.29 8.24 11.60
CA LYS A 167 -0.28 7.49 12.73
C LYS A 167 -1.25 6.41 12.26
N GLN A 168 -1.98 6.65 11.18
CA GLN A 168 -2.92 5.69 10.60
C GLN A 168 -2.20 4.46 10.06
N LEU A 169 -1.07 4.63 9.36
CA LEU A 169 -0.27 3.50 8.90
C LEU A 169 0.29 2.70 10.08
N ILE A 170 0.84 3.37 11.09
CA ILE A 170 1.35 2.69 12.29
C ILE A 170 0.24 1.92 13.02
N ARG A 171 -0.99 2.43 13.03
CA ARG A 171 -2.14 1.72 13.64
C ARG A 171 -2.53 0.45 12.88
N VAL A 172 -2.42 0.46 11.54
CA VAL A 172 -2.76 -0.69 10.70
C VAL A 172 -1.63 -1.73 10.70
N GLY A 173 -0.40 -1.30 10.40
CA GLY A 173 0.73 -2.20 10.16
C GLY A 173 1.76 -2.30 11.28
N GLY A 174 1.77 -1.37 12.23
CA GLY A 174 2.74 -1.35 13.33
C GLY A 174 2.56 -2.52 14.30
N ASN A 175 3.61 -2.83 15.05
CA ASN A 175 3.52 -3.76 16.17
C ASN A 175 3.01 -3.03 17.44
N ARG A 176 2.70 -3.80 18.50
CA ARG A 176 2.23 -3.23 19.78
C ARG A 176 3.18 -2.19 20.38
N GLN A 177 4.49 -2.37 20.20
CA GLN A 177 5.49 -1.42 20.69
C GLN A 177 5.46 -0.12 19.90
N ASP A 178 5.38 -0.17 18.57
CA ASP A 178 5.29 1.01 17.70
C ASP A 178 4.07 1.86 18.07
N ILE A 179 2.93 1.20 18.26
CA ILE A 179 1.67 1.84 18.64
C ILE A 179 1.81 2.52 20.01
N ARG A 180 2.42 1.86 20.99
CA ARG A 180 2.66 2.44 22.33
C ARG A 180 3.58 3.66 22.26
N ILE A 181 4.69 3.57 21.52
CA ILE A 181 5.63 4.68 21.33
C ILE A 181 4.90 5.86 20.68
N MET A 182 4.09 5.60 19.65
CA MET A 182 3.29 6.62 18.95
C MET A 182 2.31 7.34 19.89
N TYR A 183 1.57 6.60 20.73
CA TYR A 183 0.65 7.21 21.71
C TYR A 183 1.40 8.01 22.79
N ALA A 184 2.52 7.48 23.30
CA ALA A 184 3.34 8.18 24.28
C ALA A 184 3.89 9.50 23.72
N ALA A 185 4.42 9.49 22.49
CA ALA A 185 4.92 10.68 21.81
C ALA A 185 3.80 11.70 21.54
N THR A 186 2.60 11.23 21.15
CA THR A 186 1.43 12.08 20.92
C THR A 186 0.99 12.77 22.22
N ASN A 187 0.84 12.02 23.31
CA ASN A 187 0.42 12.56 24.60
C ASN A 187 1.44 13.55 25.16
N LYS A 188 2.74 13.30 24.95
CA LYS A 188 3.81 14.23 25.32
C LYS A 188 3.68 15.55 24.56
N LYS A 189 3.53 15.52 23.24
CA LYS A 189 3.35 16.74 22.42
C LYS A 189 2.15 17.57 22.86
N PHE A 190 1.00 16.93 23.13
CA PHE A 190 -0.19 17.64 23.61
C PHE A 190 0.04 18.37 24.94
N LYS A 191 0.73 17.72 25.89
CA LYS A 191 1.08 18.35 27.17
C LYS A 191 2.02 19.53 26.98
N ASP A 192 3.03 19.39 26.12
CA ASP A 192 3.99 20.45 25.83
C ASP A 192 3.31 21.66 25.15
N GLU A 193 2.33 21.43 24.27
CA GLU A 193 1.54 22.48 23.63
C GLU A 193 0.61 23.20 24.61
N GLN A 194 -0.09 22.47 25.49
CA GLN A 194 -0.93 23.07 26.54
C GLN A 194 -0.10 24.00 27.43
N LYS A 195 1.06 23.53 27.89
CA LYS A 195 1.97 24.33 28.71
C LYS A 195 2.38 25.64 28.02
N LYS A 196 2.73 25.58 26.73
CA LYS A 196 3.07 26.77 25.93
C LYS A 196 1.90 27.75 25.77
N LEU A 197 0.66 27.25 25.72
CA LEU A 197 -0.53 28.11 25.63
C LEU A 197 -0.81 28.81 26.96
N ASP A 198 -0.64 28.10 28.09
CA ASP A 198 -0.83 28.66 29.42
C ASP A 198 0.26 29.71 29.75
N GLU A 199 1.52 29.46 29.36
CA GLU A 199 2.62 30.41 29.47
C GLU A 199 2.41 31.68 28.62
N LYS A 200 1.73 31.59 27.47
CA LYS A 200 1.39 32.76 26.63
C LYS A 200 0.18 33.56 27.13
N ARG A 201 -0.65 32.96 27.99
CA ARG A 201 -1.86 33.57 28.58
C ARG A 201 -1.59 34.23 29.93
N SER A 202 -0.44 33.93 30.53
CA SER A 202 0.06 34.54 31.77
C SER A 202 0.92 35.75 31.45
#